data_AF-A0A0G4HY64-F1
#
_entry.id   AF-A0A0G4HY64-F1
#
_cell.length_a   1.000
_cell.length_b   1.000
_cell.length_c   1.000
_cell.angle_alpha   90.00
_cell.angle_beta   90.00
_cell.angle_gamma   90.00
#
_symmetry.space_group_name_H-M   'P 1'
#
loop_
_entity.id
_entity.type
_entity.pdbx_description
1 polymer ?
#
loop_
_entity_poly.entity_id
_entity_poly.type
_entity_poly.pdbx_seq_one_letter_code
_entity_poly.pdbx_strand_id
1 'polypeptide(L)'
;MASASAKQKKESGSGELWCLDIQETATKKTHERLSGFLSPEEMTRVRVRQQSHKSLPPEIQERSVGIITYNLGWLPGSDKRVVTLPESTSSSLQAAAPLVRPGGAIVVTCYRDRREAREETETAIREMSKLDESKWNVVLHDHLNRANGACVISALRRFGES
;
A
#
# COMPACT_ATOMS: atom_id res chain seq x y z
N MET A 1 22.11 -26.43 32.63
CA MET A 1 21.47 -25.10 32.70
C MET A 1 20.66 -24.93 31.42
N ALA A 2 19.33 -24.95 31.53
CA ALA A 2 18.43 -24.84 30.38
C ALA A 2 18.33 -23.36 29.95
N SER A 3 18.71 -23.05 28.71
CA SER A 3 18.45 -21.74 28.12
C SER A 3 16.98 -21.69 27.70
N ALA A 4 16.16 -20.97 28.45
CA ALA A 4 14.81 -20.62 28.03
C ALA A 4 14.90 -19.66 26.84
N SER A 5 14.63 -20.17 25.64
CA SER A 5 14.39 -19.35 24.46
C SER A 5 13.07 -18.62 24.66
N ALA A 6 13.14 -17.31 24.92
CA ALA A 6 11.96 -16.46 25.02
C ALA A 6 11.28 -16.40 23.65
N LYS A 7 10.31 -17.28 23.43
CA LYS A 7 9.35 -17.15 22.33
C LYS A 7 8.62 -15.82 22.54
N GLN A 8 8.94 -14.84 21.70
CA GLN A 8 8.21 -13.59 21.58
C GLN A 8 6.73 -13.94 21.39
N LYS A 9 5.91 -13.59 22.38
CA LYS A 9 4.47 -13.86 22.36
C LYS A 9 3.89 -12.98 21.27
N LYS A 10 3.60 -13.57 20.11
CA LYS A 10 2.95 -12.92 18.98
C LYS A 10 1.54 -12.53 19.47
N GLU A 11 1.34 -11.27 19.85
CA GLU A 11 0.01 -10.77 20.18
C GLU A 11 -0.85 -10.90 18.91
N SER A 12 -1.92 -11.68 18.98
CA SER A 12 -2.85 -11.86 17.86
C SER A 12 -3.72 -10.60 17.71
N GLY A 13 -3.17 -9.58 17.06
CA GLY A 13 -3.91 -8.35 16.76
C GLY A 13 -5.14 -8.62 15.88
N SER A 14 -6.25 -7.94 16.15
CA SER A 14 -7.53 -8.07 15.44
C SER A 14 -7.59 -7.37 14.07
N GLY A 15 -6.45 -7.05 13.47
CA GLY A 15 -6.39 -6.32 12.20
C GLY A 15 -6.80 -7.18 11.01
N GLU A 16 -7.36 -6.53 9.98
CA GLU A 16 -7.63 -7.14 8.68
C GLU A 16 -6.57 -6.72 7.64
N LEU A 17 -6.31 -7.60 6.68
CA LEU A 17 -5.42 -7.34 5.55
C LEU A 17 -6.21 -7.41 4.24
N TRP A 18 -6.17 -6.34 3.47
CA TRP A 18 -6.79 -6.24 2.16
C TRP A 18 -5.71 -6.15 1.07
N CYS A 19 -5.73 -7.08 0.12
CA CYS A 19 -4.80 -7.16 -1.01
C CYS A 19 -5.57 -7.05 -2.32
N LEU A 20 -5.25 -6.06 -3.16
CA LEU A 20 -5.94 -5.80 -4.43
C LEU A 20 -4.95 -5.91 -5.58
N ASP A 21 -5.29 -6.68 -6.61
CA ASP A 21 -4.55 -6.72 -7.87
C ASP A 21 -5.52 -7.06 -9.02
N ILE A 22 -5.34 -6.48 -10.21
CA ILE A 22 -6.21 -6.80 -11.36
C ILE A 22 -5.90 -8.18 -11.96
N GLN A 23 -4.71 -8.72 -11.67
CA GLN A 23 -4.23 -9.99 -12.21
C GLN A 23 -4.63 -11.15 -11.30
N GLU A 24 -5.38 -12.12 -11.84
CA GLU A 24 -5.70 -13.38 -11.15
C GLU A 24 -4.43 -14.13 -10.70
N THR A 25 -3.35 -14.06 -11.49
CA THR A 25 -2.08 -14.69 -11.15
C THR A 25 -1.42 -14.08 -9.93
N ALA A 26 -1.55 -12.76 -9.74
CA ALA A 26 -1.03 -12.06 -8.57
C ALA A 26 -1.82 -12.41 -7.31
N THR A 27 -3.16 -12.46 -7.41
CA THR A 27 -4.03 -12.80 -6.29
C THR A 27 -3.85 -14.24 -5.82
N LYS A 28 -3.76 -15.20 -6.75
CA LYS A 28 -3.47 -16.61 -6.43
C LYS A 28 -2.12 -16.75 -5.71
N LYS A 29 -1.04 -16.18 -6.27
CA LYS A 29 0.29 -16.21 -5.65
C LYS A 29 0.31 -15.56 -4.27
N THR A 30 -0.43 -14.46 -4.10
CA THR A 30 -0.56 -13.78 -2.80
C THR A 30 -1.25 -14.69 -1.78
N HIS A 31 -2.37 -15.31 -2.16
CA HIS A 31 -3.11 -16.23 -1.27
C HIS A 31 -2.27 -17.45 -0.87
N GLU A 32 -1.62 -18.10 -1.84
CA GLU A 32 -0.72 -19.25 -1.62
C GLU A 32 0.42 -18.88 -0.67
N ARG A 33 1.08 -17.74 -0.92
CA ARG A 33 2.17 -17.27 -0.08
C ARG A 33 1.70 -17.00 1.35
N LEU A 34 0.60 -16.27 1.53
CA LEU A 34 0.07 -15.94 2.85
C LEU A 34 -0.38 -17.18 3.63
N SER A 35 -0.99 -18.16 2.95
CA SER A 35 -1.39 -19.43 3.56
C SER A 35 -0.20 -20.26 4.06
N GLY A 36 0.99 -20.06 3.50
CA GLY A 36 2.23 -20.66 3.99
C GLY A 36 2.84 -19.96 5.22
N PHE A 37 2.47 -18.71 5.50
CA PHE A 37 3.02 -17.91 6.61
C PHE A 37 2.04 -17.68 7.77
N LEU A 38 0.74 -17.75 7.51
CA LEU A 38 -0.33 -17.44 8.45
C LEU A 38 -1.05 -18.71 8.90
N SER A 39 -1.51 -18.71 10.15
CA SER A 39 -2.42 -19.73 10.67
C SER A 39 -3.79 -19.66 9.98
N PRO A 40 -4.60 -20.74 10.02
CA PRO A 40 -5.96 -20.72 9.51
C PRO A 40 -6.83 -19.61 10.13
N GLU A 41 -6.64 -19.31 11.42
CA GLU A 41 -7.34 -18.21 12.11
C GLU A 41 -6.93 -16.84 11.54
N GLU A 42 -5.62 -16.58 11.39
CA GLU A 42 -5.12 -15.33 10.80
C GLU A 42 -5.61 -15.15 9.34
N MET A 43 -5.67 -16.24 8.57
CA MET A 43 -6.19 -16.21 7.20
C MET A 43 -7.66 -15.77 7.10
N THR A 44 -8.48 -15.97 8.15
CA THR A 44 -9.86 -15.47 8.17
C THR A 44 -9.96 -13.94 8.13
N ARG A 45 -8.87 -13.22 8.41
CA ARG A 45 -8.77 -11.76 8.40
C ARG A 45 -8.11 -11.21 7.13
N VAL A 46 -7.75 -12.09 6.18
CA VAL A 46 -7.16 -11.71 4.90
C VAL A 46 -8.25 -11.69 3.82
N ARG A 47 -8.24 -10.63 3.01
CA ARG A 47 -9.12 -10.44 1.85
C ARG A 47 -8.26 -10.16 0.63
N VAL A 48 -8.08 -11.16 -0.23
CA VAL A 48 -7.40 -11.00 -1.52
C VAL A 48 -8.44 -10.87 -2.62
N ARG A 49 -8.48 -9.75 -3.34
CA ARG A 49 -9.46 -9.49 -4.41
C ARG A 49 -8.79 -9.25 -5.75
N GLN A 50 -9.31 -9.92 -6.78
CA GLN A 50 -8.95 -9.59 -8.16
C GLN A 50 -9.70 -8.33 -8.58
N GLN A 51 -9.14 -7.17 -8.27
CA GLN A 51 -9.80 -5.88 -8.37
C GLN A 51 -8.78 -4.77 -8.58
N SER A 52 -9.15 -3.73 -9.34
CA SER A 52 -8.34 -2.53 -9.45
C SER A 52 -8.37 -1.72 -8.15
N HIS A 53 -7.22 -1.19 -7.74
CA HIS A 53 -7.12 -0.25 -6.63
C HIS A 53 -7.89 1.06 -6.89
N LYS A 54 -8.26 1.37 -8.15
CA LYS A 54 -9.14 2.51 -8.49
C LYS A 54 -10.47 2.46 -7.74
N SER A 55 -10.98 1.25 -7.47
CA SER A 55 -12.20 1.04 -6.71
C SER A 55 -11.83 0.38 -5.39
N LEU A 56 -11.59 1.16 -4.33
CA LEU A 56 -11.32 0.59 -3.01
C LEU A 56 -12.57 -0.15 -2.48
N PRO A 57 -12.42 -1.26 -1.75
CA PRO A 57 -13.55 -2.01 -1.19
C PRO A 57 -14.45 -1.11 -0.34
N PRO A 58 -15.77 -1.01 -0.64
CA PRO A 58 -16.69 -0.17 0.12
C PRO A 58 -16.90 -0.66 1.57
N GLU A 59 -16.47 -1.89 1.87
CA GLU A 59 -16.51 -2.46 3.22
C GLU A 59 -15.47 -1.83 4.15
N ILE A 60 -14.45 -1.16 3.60
CA ILE A 60 -13.43 -0.48 4.40
C ILE A 60 -14.03 0.82 4.93
N GLN A 61 -14.18 0.90 6.25
CA GLN A 61 -14.74 2.07 6.92
C GLN A 61 -13.77 3.25 6.89
N GLU A 62 -14.32 4.47 6.87
CA GLU A 62 -13.52 5.68 7.04
C GLU A 62 -12.74 5.67 8.35
N ARG A 63 -11.55 6.29 8.35
CA ARG A 63 -10.68 6.42 9.52
C ARG A 63 -10.41 5.09 10.26
N SER A 64 -10.43 3.95 9.56
CA SER A 64 -10.19 2.62 10.14
C SER A 64 -8.82 2.03 9.79
N VAL A 65 -8.22 2.47 8.68
CA VAL A 65 -7.03 1.84 8.11
C VAL A 65 -5.76 2.35 8.77
N GLY A 66 -4.95 1.44 9.30
CA GLY A 66 -3.65 1.77 9.89
C GLY A 66 -2.57 2.11 8.86
N ILE A 67 -2.54 1.38 7.74
CA ILE A 67 -1.59 1.62 6.66
C ILE A 67 -2.18 1.21 5.31
N ILE A 68 -1.92 2.01 4.28
CA ILE A 68 -2.18 1.68 2.87
C ILE A 68 -0.85 1.73 2.13
N THR A 69 -0.51 0.68 1.41
CA THR A 69 0.74 0.60 0.64
C THR A 69 0.46 0.41 -0.83
N TYR A 70 1.08 1.25 -1.66
CA TYR A 70 1.08 1.14 -3.11
C TYR A 70 2.48 0.76 -3.59
N ASN A 71 2.55 -0.22 -4.48
CA ASN A 71 3.75 -0.51 -5.27
C ASN A 71 3.38 -0.31 -6.73
N LEU A 72 3.71 0.86 -7.28
CA LEU A 72 3.37 1.22 -8.66
C LEU A 72 4.24 0.43 -9.64
N GLY A 73 3.84 0.31 -10.89
CA GLY A 73 4.52 -0.45 -11.92
C GLY A 73 3.82 -1.78 -12.24
N TRP A 74 4.61 -2.80 -12.60
CA TRP A 74 4.13 -4.10 -13.06
C TRP A 74 4.60 -5.23 -12.15
N LEU A 75 3.89 -6.35 -12.17
CA LEU A 75 4.29 -7.55 -11.45
C LEU A 75 5.57 -8.16 -12.07
N PRO A 76 6.67 -8.36 -11.32
CA PRO A 76 7.89 -8.97 -11.85
C PRO A 76 7.66 -10.35 -12.46
N GLY A 77 8.24 -10.59 -13.65
CA GLY A 77 8.07 -11.84 -14.39
C GLY A 77 6.69 -12.03 -15.03
N SER A 78 5.87 -10.98 -15.13
CA SER A 78 4.58 -11.00 -15.82
C SER A 78 4.59 -10.14 -17.10
N ASP A 79 3.44 -10.06 -17.77
CA ASP A 79 3.25 -9.19 -18.94
C ASP A 79 3.39 -7.71 -18.54
N LYS A 80 4.45 -7.06 -19.03
CA LYS A 80 4.78 -5.66 -18.72
C LYS A 80 3.76 -4.64 -19.27
N ARG A 81 2.78 -5.08 -20.05
CA ARG A 81 1.61 -4.28 -20.48
C ARG A 81 0.59 -4.11 -19.36
N VAL A 82 0.57 -5.02 -18.38
CA VAL A 82 -0.26 -4.92 -17.19
C VAL A 82 0.53 -4.14 -16.14
N VAL A 83 0.18 -2.87 -16.00
CA VAL A 83 0.90 -1.88 -15.20
C VAL A 83 -0.13 -0.96 -14.53
N THR A 84 0.24 -0.35 -13.41
CA THR A 84 -0.54 0.76 -12.84
C THR A 84 -0.53 1.97 -13.79
N LEU A 85 -1.61 2.76 -13.76
CA LEU A 85 -1.80 3.90 -14.63
C LEU A 85 -2.01 5.18 -13.81
N PRO A 86 -1.54 6.35 -14.30
CA PRO A 86 -1.72 7.64 -13.63
C PRO A 86 -3.17 7.90 -13.18
N GLU A 87 -4.15 7.60 -14.03
CA GLU A 87 -5.56 7.87 -13.75
C GLU A 87 -6.12 6.98 -12.64
N SER A 88 -5.78 5.69 -12.64
CA SER A 88 -6.20 4.76 -11.59
C SER A 88 -5.52 5.05 -10.26
N THR A 89 -4.24 5.41 -10.31
CA THR A 89 -3.43 5.78 -9.14
C THR A 89 -3.96 7.07 -8.51
N SER A 90 -4.22 8.10 -9.31
CA SER A 90 -4.81 9.36 -8.83
C SER A 90 -6.15 9.15 -8.13
N SER A 91 -7.07 8.43 -8.80
CA SER A 91 -8.39 8.14 -8.25
C SER A 91 -8.32 7.37 -6.93
N SER A 92 -7.41 6.39 -6.84
CA SER A 92 -7.23 5.58 -5.64
C SER A 92 -6.63 6.35 -4.48
N LEU A 93 -5.62 7.20 -4.72
CA LEU A 93 -5.00 8.02 -3.67
C LEU A 93 -6.01 9.00 -3.06
N GLN A 94 -6.87 9.61 -3.89
CA GLN A 94 -7.96 10.47 -3.42
C GLN A 94 -8.97 9.71 -2.55
N ALA A 95 -9.35 8.49 -2.96
CA ALA A 95 -10.25 7.64 -2.19
C ALA A 95 -9.62 7.04 -0.91
N ALA A 96 -8.30 6.87 -0.89
CA ALA A 96 -7.57 6.24 0.22
C ALA A 96 -7.42 7.17 1.43
N ALA A 97 -7.16 8.46 1.21
CA ALA A 97 -6.94 9.45 2.27
C ALA A 97 -8.01 9.44 3.38
N PRO A 98 -9.33 9.46 3.10
CA PRO A 98 -10.35 9.43 4.16
C PRO A 98 -10.39 8.12 4.96
N LEU A 99 -9.92 7.00 4.39
CA LEU A 99 -9.93 5.68 5.05
C LEU A 99 -8.87 5.55 6.16
N VAL A 100 -7.79 6.32 6.08
CA VAL A 100 -6.64 6.21 7.01
C VAL A 100 -6.99 6.82 8.36
N ARG A 101 -6.81 6.07 9.44
CA ARG A 101 -7.05 6.53 10.82
C ARG A 101 -6.01 7.57 11.27
N PRO A 102 -6.29 8.41 12.27
CA PRO A 102 -5.26 9.24 12.91
C PRO A 102 -4.06 8.40 13.36
N GLY A 103 -2.83 8.85 13.04
CA GLY A 103 -1.60 8.07 13.25
C GLY A 103 -1.35 6.96 12.22
N GLY A 104 -2.24 6.77 11.24
CA GLY A 104 -2.03 5.86 10.11
C GLY A 104 -1.28 6.52 8.96
N ALA A 105 -0.93 5.73 7.94
CA ALA A 105 -0.12 6.21 6.83
C ALA A 105 -0.56 5.69 5.45
N ILE A 106 -0.25 6.48 4.41
CA ILE A 106 -0.20 6.03 3.02
C ILE A 106 1.27 6.02 2.58
N VAL A 107 1.72 4.91 2.01
CA VAL A 107 3.07 4.75 1.48
C VAL A 107 2.99 4.36 0.02
N VAL A 108 3.65 5.12 -0.85
CA VAL A 108 3.66 4.88 -2.30
C VAL A 108 5.10 4.67 -2.75
N THR A 109 5.40 3.46 -3.23
CA THR A 109 6.68 3.15 -3.87
C THR A 109 6.55 3.34 -5.37
N CYS A 110 7.38 4.21 -5.94
CA CYS A 110 7.35 4.54 -7.36
C CYS A 110 8.65 4.08 -8.03
N TYR A 111 8.54 3.41 -9.18
CA TYR A 111 9.69 3.01 -10.01
C TYR A 111 9.74 3.94 -11.24
N ARG A 112 10.93 4.45 -11.60
CA ARG A 112 11.10 5.55 -12.57
C ARG A 112 11.95 5.18 -13.79
N ASP A 113 12.05 3.89 -14.09
CA ASP A 113 12.94 3.36 -15.12
C ASP A 113 12.43 3.57 -16.56
N ARG A 114 11.18 4.00 -16.72
CA ARG A 114 10.53 4.31 -18.01
C ARG A 114 9.72 5.60 -17.93
N ARG A 115 9.41 6.18 -19.10
CA ARG A 115 8.71 7.47 -19.21
C ARG A 115 7.33 7.42 -18.56
N GLU A 116 6.55 6.39 -18.86
CA GLU A 116 5.20 6.18 -18.35
C GLU A 116 5.22 6.05 -16.82
N ALA A 117 6.24 5.39 -16.28
CA ALA A 117 6.42 5.22 -14.85
C ALA A 117 6.81 6.54 -14.14
N ARG A 118 7.51 7.45 -14.84
CA ARG A 118 7.77 8.82 -14.34
C ARG A 118 6.49 9.66 -14.34
N GLU A 119 5.69 9.59 -15.39
CA GLU A 119 4.39 10.29 -15.47
C GLU A 119 3.44 9.85 -14.34
N GLU A 120 3.43 8.55 -14.01
CA GLU A 120 2.70 8.04 -12.87
C GLU A 120 3.29 8.50 -11.52
N THR A 121 4.62 8.53 -11.41
CA THR A 121 5.31 9.05 -10.21
C THR A 121 4.96 10.52 -9.96
N GLU A 122 5.00 11.35 -10.98
CA GLU A 122 4.60 12.77 -10.91
C GLU A 122 3.14 12.92 -10.50
N THR A 123 2.28 12.02 -10.97
CA THR A 123 0.87 11.96 -10.55
C THR A 123 0.74 11.63 -9.07
N ALA A 124 1.43 10.61 -8.57
CA ALA A 124 1.42 10.28 -7.15
C ALA A 124 1.94 11.45 -6.29
N ILE A 125 3.04 12.09 -6.68
CA ILE A 125 3.57 13.28 -5.98
C ILE A 125 2.53 14.39 -5.96
N ARG A 126 1.92 14.70 -7.11
CA ARG A 126 0.92 15.76 -7.23
C ARG A 126 -0.30 15.50 -6.35
N GLU A 127 -0.86 14.29 -6.35
CA GLU A 127 -2.04 14.00 -5.53
C GLU A 127 -1.73 14.01 -4.04
N MET A 128 -0.60 13.42 -3.63
CA MET A 128 -0.19 13.40 -2.22
C MET A 128 0.15 14.80 -1.70
N SER A 129 0.65 15.70 -2.55
CA SER A 129 0.94 17.09 -2.18
C SER A 129 -0.31 17.95 -1.95
N LYS A 130 -1.50 17.49 -2.36
CA LYS A 130 -2.78 18.19 -2.12
C LYS A 130 -3.38 17.89 -0.75
N LEU A 131 -2.82 16.95 -0.01
CA LEU A 131 -3.32 16.60 1.33
C LEU A 131 -3.18 17.81 2.26
N ASP A 132 -4.22 18.05 3.06
CA ASP A 132 -4.28 19.14 4.03
C ASP A 132 -3.08 19.07 5.00
N GLU A 133 -2.21 20.07 4.93
CA GLU A 133 -0.97 20.13 5.70
C GLU A 133 -1.18 20.22 7.21
N SER A 134 -2.38 20.59 7.68
CA SER A 134 -2.74 20.52 9.12
C SER A 134 -2.97 19.07 9.56
N LYS A 135 -3.48 18.22 8.67
CA LYS A 135 -3.82 16.82 8.95
C LYS A 135 -2.74 15.82 8.54
N TRP A 136 -1.91 16.15 7.55
CA TRP A 136 -0.92 15.24 6.98
C TRP A 136 0.51 15.79 7.00
N ASN A 137 1.46 14.91 7.28
CA ASN A 137 2.88 15.14 7.01
C ASN A 137 3.29 14.29 5.80
N VAL A 138 3.64 14.93 4.69
CA VAL A 138 3.97 14.28 3.41
C VAL A 138 5.45 14.47 3.10
N VAL A 139 6.17 13.37 2.90
CA VAL A 139 7.61 13.35 2.65
C VAL A 139 7.91 12.51 1.41
N LEU A 140 8.75 13.04 0.52
CA LEU A 140 9.36 12.30 -0.57
C LEU A 140 10.76 11.83 -0.15
N HIS A 141 10.95 10.52 -0.12
CA HIS A 141 12.24 9.86 0.10
C HIS A 141 12.83 9.50 -1.26
N ASP A 142 13.95 10.13 -1.61
CA ASP A 142 14.57 9.96 -2.92
C ASP A 142 16.09 9.76 -2.83
N HIS A 143 16.65 9.12 -3.85
CA HIS A 143 18.08 8.96 -4.03
C HIS A 143 18.71 10.20 -4.65
N LEU A 144 19.73 10.75 -3.99
CA LEU A 144 20.46 11.92 -4.48
C LEU A 144 21.31 11.64 -5.73
N ASN A 145 21.78 10.41 -5.91
CA ASN A 145 22.70 10.03 -6.98
C ASN A 145 22.15 8.95 -7.93
N ARG A 146 20.84 8.68 -7.90
CA ARG A 146 20.19 7.68 -8.76
C ARG A 146 18.91 8.25 -9.37
N ALA A 147 19.05 8.97 -10.48
CA ALA A 147 17.92 9.61 -11.17
C ALA A 147 16.79 8.64 -11.56
N ASN A 148 17.12 7.37 -11.85
CA ASN A 148 16.15 6.33 -12.20
C ASN A 148 15.84 5.35 -11.04
N GLY A 149 16.36 5.60 -9.83
CA GLY A 149 16.10 4.75 -8.68
C GLY A 149 14.62 4.79 -8.28
N ALA A 150 14.15 3.84 -7.48
CA ALA A 150 12.84 3.96 -6.88
C ALA A 150 12.82 5.14 -5.88
N CYS A 151 11.68 5.81 -5.75
CA CYS A 151 11.45 6.77 -4.67
C CYS A 151 10.20 6.36 -3.89
N VAL A 152 10.09 6.84 -2.65
CA VAL A 152 8.95 6.54 -1.78
C VAL A 152 8.31 7.83 -1.32
N ILE A 153 6.99 7.94 -1.47
CA ILE A 153 6.20 9.02 -0.89
C ILE A 153 5.53 8.45 0.37
N SER A 154 5.73 9.09 1.51
CA SER A 154 5.04 8.74 2.75
C SER A 154 4.17 9.90 3.20
N ALA A 155 2.87 9.65 3.39
CA ALA A 155 1.97 10.58 4.07
C ALA A 155 1.53 9.98 5.41
N LEU A 156 1.94 10.61 6.51
CA LEU A 156 1.54 10.26 7.86
C LEU A 156 0.38 11.17 8.28
N ARG A 157 -0.77 10.58 8.62
CA ARG A 157 -1.90 11.31 9.18
C ARG A 157 -1.58 11.65 10.64
N ARG A 158 -1.62 12.93 11.00
CA ARG A 158 -1.36 13.37 12.37
C ARG A 158 -2.38 12.76 13.34
N PHE A 159 -1.97 12.61 14.59
CA PHE A 159 -2.89 12.31 15.67
C PHE A 159 -3.73 13.57 15.95
N GLY A 160 -5.05 13.41 16.06
CA GLY A 160 -5.96 14.52 16.35
C GLY A 160 -6.73 15.06 15.15
N GLU A 161 -7.85 15.72 15.47
CA GLU A 161 -8.95 16.19 14.61
C GLU A 161 -10.01 15.12 14.29
N SER A 162 -10.79 14.82 15.33
CA SER A 162 -12.20 14.38 15.23
C SER A 162 -12.96 15.31 14.30
#